data_AF-A0A699YER6-F1
#
_entry.id   AF-A0A699YER6-F1
#
_cell.length_a   1.000
_cell.length_b   1.000
_cell.length_c   1.000
_cell.angle_alpha   90.00
_cell.angle_beta   90.00
_cell.angle_gamma   90.00
#
_symmetry.space_group_name_H-M   'P 1'
#
loop_
_entity.id
_entity.type
_entity.pdbx_description
1 polymer ?
#
loop_
_entity_poly.entity_id
_entity_poly.type
_entity_poly.pdbx_seq_one_letter_code
_entity_poly.pdbx_strand_id
1 'polypeptide(L)'
;MQSPPQGVKLVMEATCIMFDEKPRMVDDPARLGKKIANYWEPSKKLLNDPSKFLDSLLTYDKDNIPDAVIRRVEPYIQMEEFTPEAVSKVSKACTSICMWVRAMYVYHNVALQVAPKRAALKAAEDELEDTMTRLAQARAKLQAVAEKIAALERQFAEATAKKEQLAKQ
;
A
#
# COMPACT_ATOMS: atom_id res chain seq x y z
N MET A 1 -15.79 -15.50 36.65
CA MET A 1 -15.12 -15.52 35.33
C MET A 1 -13.79 -14.80 35.49
N GLN A 2 -12.68 -15.52 35.29
CA GLN A 2 -11.33 -15.03 35.52
C GLN A 2 -11.00 -13.87 34.57
N SER A 3 -10.48 -12.77 35.13
CA SER A 3 -9.92 -11.67 34.33
C SER A 3 -8.70 -12.19 33.57
N PRO A 4 -8.59 -11.95 32.26
CA PRO A 4 -7.42 -12.36 31.49
C PRO A 4 -6.16 -11.65 32.01
N PRO A 5 -4.97 -12.24 31.85
CA PRO A 5 -3.72 -11.54 32.09
C PRO A 5 -3.66 -10.22 31.30
N GLN A 6 -3.01 -9.22 31.88
CA GLN A 6 -2.95 -7.87 31.30
C GLN A 6 -2.48 -7.87 29.83
N GLY A 7 -1.42 -8.62 29.51
CA GLY A 7 -0.92 -8.70 28.13
C GLY A 7 -1.95 -9.26 27.13
N VAL A 8 -2.76 -10.25 27.53
CA VAL A 8 -3.82 -10.80 26.67
C VAL A 8 -4.94 -9.76 26.49
N LYS A 9 -5.28 -9.04 27.55
CA LYS A 9 -6.29 -7.98 27.50
C LYS A 9 -5.89 -6.87 26.52
N LEU A 10 -4.64 -6.41 26.57
CA LEU A 10 -4.12 -5.38 25.67
C LEU A 10 -4.17 -5.82 24.20
N VAL A 11 -3.71 -7.05 23.90
CA VAL A 11 -3.78 -7.62 22.54
C VAL A 11 -5.21 -7.64 22.02
N MET A 12 -6.14 -8.12 22.85
CA MET A 12 -7.53 -8.22 22.43
C MET A 12 -8.23 -6.86 22.27
N GLU A 13 -7.93 -5.89 23.14
CA GLU A 13 -8.40 -4.51 22.98
C GLU A 13 -7.91 -3.91 21.67
N ALA A 14 -6.61 -4.00 21.40
CA ALA A 14 -6.01 -3.48 20.18
C ALA A 14 -6.60 -4.14 18.92
N THR A 15 -6.83 -5.45 18.94
CA THR A 15 -7.49 -6.14 17.83
C THR A 15 -8.95 -5.69 17.64
N CYS A 16 -9.71 -5.47 18.71
CA CYS A 16 -11.07 -4.95 18.58
C CYS A 16 -11.08 -3.54 17.98
N ILE A 17 -10.12 -2.70 18.35
CA ILE A 17 -9.94 -1.37 17.76
C ILE A 17 -9.64 -1.48 16.26
N MET A 18 -8.78 -2.40 15.84
CA MET A 18 -8.47 -2.65 14.43
C MET A 18 -9.71 -3.03 13.61
N PHE A 19 -10.63 -3.83 14.17
CA PHE A 19 -11.90 -4.16 13.54
C PHE A 19 -12.99 -3.07 13.68
N ASP A 20 -12.65 -1.91 14.26
CA ASP A 20 -13.60 -0.84 14.60
C ASP A 20 -14.80 -1.31 15.45
N GLU A 21 -14.58 -2.34 16.29
CA GLU A 21 -15.60 -2.86 17.18
C GLU A 21 -15.87 -1.86 18.30
N LYS A 22 -17.16 -1.56 18.55
CA LYS A 22 -17.53 -0.58 19.57
C LYS A 22 -17.26 -1.13 20.98
N PRO A 23 -16.58 -0.38 21.86
CA PRO A 23 -16.41 -0.81 23.23
C PRO A 23 -17.74 -0.80 23.97
N ARG A 24 -17.85 -1.65 25.00
CA ARG A 24 -18.91 -1.50 25.99
C ARG A 24 -18.49 -0.46 27.02
N MET A 25 -19.33 0.54 27.25
CA MET A 25 -19.10 1.52 28.31
C MET A 25 -19.48 0.89 29.65
N VAL A 26 -18.51 0.73 30.54
CA VAL A 26 -18.70 0.18 31.90
C VAL A 26 -18.28 1.21 32.94
N ASP A 27 -18.83 1.12 34.14
CA ASP A 27 -18.44 2.03 35.23
C ASP A 27 -16.98 1.80 35.62
N ASP A 28 -16.26 2.89 35.85
CA ASP A 28 -14.85 2.89 36.22
C ASP A 28 -14.72 2.43 37.68
N PRO A 29 -14.07 1.26 37.93
CA PRO A 29 -13.88 0.76 39.29
C PRO A 29 -12.96 1.65 40.13
N ALA A 30 -12.15 2.51 39.51
CA ALA A 30 -11.26 3.44 40.20
C ALA A 30 -11.88 4.84 40.39
N ARG A 31 -12.95 5.19 39.66
CA ARG A 31 -13.58 6.52 39.70
C ARG A 31 -15.10 6.42 39.62
N LEU A 32 -15.73 6.49 40.79
CA LEU A 32 -17.19 6.45 40.91
C LEU A 32 -17.85 7.52 40.02
N GLY A 33 -18.73 7.09 39.11
CA GLY A 33 -19.49 7.96 38.20
C GLY A 33 -18.84 8.21 36.83
N LYS A 34 -17.63 7.72 36.56
CA LYS A 34 -17.03 7.75 35.21
C LYS A 34 -17.27 6.44 34.49
N LYS A 35 -17.47 6.50 33.17
CA LYS A 35 -17.55 5.31 32.30
C LYS A 35 -16.28 5.16 31.48
N ILE A 36 -15.75 3.94 31.43
CA ILE A 36 -14.58 3.57 30.63
C ILE A 36 -14.97 2.64 29.49
N ALA A 37 -14.27 2.76 28.37
CA ALA A 37 -14.37 1.84 27.25
C ALA A 37 -13.78 0.49 27.64
N ASN A 38 -14.59 -0.57 27.60
CA ASN A 38 -14.16 -1.93 27.86
C ASN A 38 -14.42 -2.80 26.63
N TYR A 39 -13.34 -3.28 26.01
CA TYR A 39 -13.43 -4.14 24.83
C TYR A 39 -13.44 -5.63 25.18
N TRP A 40 -13.31 -6.02 26.45
CA TRP A 40 -13.20 -7.45 26.81
C TRP A 40 -14.43 -8.27 26.40
N GLU A 41 -15.62 -7.69 26.45
CA GLU A 41 -16.82 -8.38 25.98
C GLU A 41 -16.88 -8.55 24.45
N PRO A 42 -16.66 -7.50 23.64
CA PRO A 42 -16.42 -7.64 22.21
C PRO A 42 -15.32 -8.65 21.87
N SER A 43 -14.19 -8.61 22.58
CA SER A 43 -13.08 -9.54 22.40
C SER A 43 -13.48 -10.99 22.59
N LYS A 44 -14.29 -11.30 23.61
CA LYS A 44 -14.82 -12.66 23.82
C LYS A 44 -15.73 -13.11 22.68
N LYS A 45 -16.50 -12.20 22.08
CA LYS A 45 -17.35 -12.53 20.92
C LYS A 45 -16.51 -12.84 19.69
N LEU A 46 -15.45 -12.07 19.46
CA LEU A 46 -14.46 -12.35 18.40
C LEU A 46 -13.81 -13.73 18.58
N LEU A 47 -13.45 -14.09 19.82
CA LEU A 47 -12.83 -15.38 20.13
C LEU A 47 -13.81 -16.56 20.20
N ASN A 48 -15.13 -16.31 20.12
CA ASN A 48 -16.14 -17.37 20.19
C ASN A 48 -16.11 -18.28 18.94
N ASP A 49 -15.63 -17.75 17.81
CA ASP A 49 -15.40 -18.51 16.58
C ASP A 49 -13.95 -18.28 16.09
N PRO A 50 -12.99 -19.11 16.54
CA PRO A 50 -11.58 -18.93 16.22
C PRO A 50 -11.27 -19.03 14.72
N SER A 51 -11.97 -19.89 13.98
CA SER A 51 -11.75 -20.06 12.53
C SER A 51 -12.13 -18.79 11.79
N LYS A 52 -13.34 -18.27 12.05
CA LYS A 52 -13.79 -17.02 11.43
C LYS A 52 -12.93 -15.83 11.83
N PHE A 53 -12.44 -15.80 13.06
CA PHE A 53 -11.53 -14.76 13.52
C PHE A 53 -10.20 -14.77 12.73
N LEU A 54 -9.58 -15.94 12.57
CA LEU A 54 -8.37 -16.06 11.78
C LEU A 54 -8.59 -15.67 10.32
N ASP A 55 -9.70 -16.10 9.71
CA ASP A 55 -10.06 -15.70 8.34
C ASP A 55 -10.23 -14.18 8.23
N SER A 56 -10.82 -13.54 9.25
CA SER A 56 -10.99 -12.09 9.29
C SER A 56 -9.66 -11.34 9.39
N LEU A 57 -8.65 -11.90 10.07
CA LEU A 57 -7.29 -11.33 10.12
C LEU A 57 -6.57 -11.45 8.77
N LEU A 58 -6.81 -12.55 8.04
CA LEU A 58 -6.20 -12.82 6.74
C LEU A 58 -6.84 -12.00 5.61
N THR A 59 -8.16 -11.82 5.68
CA THR A 59 -8.96 -11.08 4.69
C THR A 59 -9.14 -9.61 5.03
N TYR A 60 -8.48 -9.13 6.09
CA TYR A 60 -8.55 -7.75 6.52
C TYR A 60 -8.08 -6.78 5.44
N ASP A 61 -8.88 -5.75 5.16
CA ASP A 61 -8.59 -4.73 4.17
C ASP A 61 -7.54 -3.73 4.70
N LYS A 62 -6.28 -4.15 4.66
CA LYS A 62 -5.12 -3.35 5.08
C LYS A 62 -4.91 -2.07 4.26
N ASP A 63 -5.51 -1.98 3.07
CA ASP A 63 -5.33 -0.86 2.15
C ASP A 63 -6.29 0.30 2.47
N ASN A 64 -7.38 0.03 3.20
CA ASN A 64 -8.42 1.02 3.53
C ASN A 64 -8.66 1.16 5.05
N ILE A 65 -7.59 1.13 5.86
CA ILE A 65 -7.72 1.31 7.31
C ILE A 65 -8.04 2.78 7.62
N PRO A 66 -9.10 3.10 8.37
CA PRO A 66 -9.39 4.49 8.75
C PRO A 66 -8.31 5.07 9.68
N ASP A 67 -7.87 6.30 9.42
CA ASP A 67 -6.90 7.02 10.29
C ASP A 67 -7.35 7.08 11.76
N ALA A 68 -8.66 7.13 12.01
CA ALA A 68 -9.22 7.11 13.36
C ALA A 68 -8.98 5.78 14.09
N VAL A 69 -8.93 4.65 13.38
CA VAL A 69 -8.55 3.34 13.94
C VAL A 69 -7.07 3.36 14.33
N ILE A 70 -6.22 3.82 13.41
CA ILE A 70 -4.76 3.89 13.62
C ILE A 70 -4.40 4.81 14.80
N ARG A 71 -5.04 5.98 14.91
CA ARG A 71 -4.84 6.89 16.05
C ARG A 71 -5.27 6.29 17.38
N ARG A 72 -6.31 5.44 17.39
CA ARG A 72 -6.76 4.75 18.61
C ARG A 72 -5.84 3.60 19.01
N VAL A 73 -5.21 2.93 18.05
CA VAL A 73 -4.28 1.83 18.34
C VAL A 73 -2.86 2.33 18.68
N GLU A 74 -2.47 3.52 18.21
CA GLU A 74 -1.17 4.15 18.46
C GLU A 74 -0.70 4.05 19.92
N PRO A 75 -1.50 4.38 20.96
CA PRO A 75 -1.03 4.32 22.34
C PRO A 75 -0.64 2.89 22.76
N TYR A 76 -1.30 1.86 22.22
CA TYR A 76 -0.95 0.46 22.47
C TYR A 76 0.38 0.13 21.80
N ILE A 77 0.63 0.59 20.57
CA ILE A 77 1.88 0.33 19.85
C ILE A 77 3.10 0.90 20.59
N GLN A 78 2.93 2.05 21.26
CA GLN A 78 3.98 2.71 22.04
C GLN A 78 4.20 2.11 23.44
N MET A 79 3.32 1.21 23.91
CA MET A 79 3.49 0.54 25.21
C MET A 79 4.55 -0.56 25.14
N GLU A 80 5.49 -0.57 26.09
CA GLU A 80 6.50 -1.62 26.21
C GLU A 80 5.89 -3.01 26.48
N GLU A 81 4.76 -3.04 27.19
CA GLU A 81 3.98 -4.25 27.48
C GLU A 81 3.31 -4.84 26.24
N PHE A 82 3.16 -4.05 25.16
CA PHE A 82 2.55 -4.45 23.89
C PHE A 82 3.63 -4.81 22.84
N THR A 83 4.69 -5.48 23.27
CA THR A 83 5.72 -6.01 22.39
C THR A 83 5.52 -7.51 22.20
N PRO A 84 5.84 -8.09 21.02
CA PRO A 84 5.79 -9.53 20.83
C PRO A 84 6.59 -10.28 21.91
N GLU A 85 7.71 -9.73 22.35
CA GLU A 85 8.58 -10.24 23.41
C GLU A 85 7.86 -10.22 24.77
N ALA A 86 7.24 -9.11 25.16
CA ALA A 86 6.48 -9.02 26.41
C ALA A 86 5.25 -9.95 26.40
N VAL A 87 4.50 -9.99 25.30
CA VAL A 87 3.29 -10.81 25.16
C VAL A 87 3.63 -12.30 25.12
N SER A 88 4.78 -12.69 24.53
CA SER A 88 5.22 -14.09 24.47
C SER A 88 5.39 -14.75 25.84
N LYS A 89 5.73 -13.97 26.87
CA LYS A 89 5.85 -14.43 28.25
C LYS A 89 4.50 -14.82 28.85
N VAL A 90 3.40 -14.33 28.26
CA VAL A 90 2.04 -14.51 28.75
C VAL A 90 1.26 -15.51 27.87
N SER A 91 1.31 -15.37 26.55
CA SER A 91 0.55 -16.23 25.62
C SER A 91 1.18 -16.26 24.24
N LYS A 92 1.54 -17.46 23.77
CA LYS A 92 2.09 -17.69 22.42
C LYS A 92 1.10 -17.33 21.31
N ALA A 93 -0.18 -17.64 21.49
CA ALA A 93 -1.20 -17.31 20.49
C ALA A 93 -1.39 -15.79 20.34
N CYS A 94 -1.33 -15.06 21.47
CA CYS A 94 -1.45 -13.61 21.46
C CYS A 94 -0.20 -12.92 20.88
N THR A 95 0.96 -13.58 20.88
CA THR A 95 2.17 -13.06 20.21
C THR A 95 1.91 -12.83 18.72
N SER A 96 1.35 -13.82 18.02
CA SER A 96 1.05 -13.71 16.58
C SER A 96 0.05 -12.60 16.29
N ILE A 97 -0.97 -12.45 17.13
CA ILE A 97 -1.98 -11.39 17.01
C ILE A 97 -1.35 -10.01 17.29
N CYS A 98 -0.48 -9.89 18.30
CA CYS A 98 0.26 -8.66 18.59
C CYS A 98 1.13 -8.25 17.39
N MET A 99 1.87 -9.20 16.81
CA MET A 99 2.65 -8.96 15.60
C MET A 99 1.78 -8.50 14.43
N TRP A 100 0.61 -9.11 14.24
CA TRP A 100 -0.35 -8.71 13.20
C TRP A 100 -0.82 -7.26 13.39
N VAL A 101 -1.24 -6.86 14.60
CA VAL A 101 -1.68 -5.48 14.87
C VAL A 101 -0.57 -4.48 14.57
N ARG A 102 0.66 -4.76 15.04
CA ARG A 102 1.83 -3.91 14.77
C ARG A 102 2.15 -3.84 13.28
N ALA A 103 2.05 -4.96 12.57
CA ALA A 103 2.27 -5.01 11.13
C ALA A 103 1.25 -4.17 10.37
N MET A 104 -0.04 -4.22 10.73
CA MET A 104 -1.08 -3.40 10.11
C MET A 104 -0.85 -1.90 10.36
N TYR A 105 -0.46 -1.53 11.58
CA TYR A 105 -0.11 -0.15 11.93
C TYR A 105 1.05 0.38 11.07
N VAL A 106 2.14 -0.39 10.95
CA VAL A 106 3.29 -0.01 10.12
C VAL A 106 2.89 0.04 8.64
N TYR A 107 2.11 -0.93 8.17
CA TYR A 107 1.64 -0.99 6.80
C TYR A 107 0.88 0.27 6.42
N HIS A 108 -0.08 0.72 7.24
CA HIS A 108 -0.83 1.95 7.00
C HIS A 108 0.08 3.16 6.81
N ASN A 109 1.01 3.36 7.74
CA ASN A 109 1.93 4.50 7.71
C ASN A 109 2.83 4.47 6.47
N VAL A 110 3.31 3.29 6.08
CA VAL A 110 4.13 3.12 4.87
C VAL A 110 3.28 3.29 3.61
N ALA A 111 2.06 2.75 3.58
CA ALA A 111 1.15 2.86 2.44
C ALA A 111 0.84 4.33 2.13
N LEU A 112 0.62 5.17 3.14
CA LEU A 112 0.45 6.62 2.97
C LEU A 112 1.68 7.29 2.31
N GLN A 113 2.89 6.85 2.64
CA GLN A 113 4.12 7.37 2.03
C GLN A 113 4.38 6.83 0.62
N VAL A 114 3.90 5.61 0.34
CA VAL A 114 4.09 4.93 -0.95
C VAL A 114 3.05 5.35 -1.97
N ALA A 115 1.82 5.68 -1.56
CA ALA A 115 0.74 6.16 -2.43
C ALA A 115 1.17 7.31 -3.36
N PRO A 116 1.76 8.44 -2.89
CA PRO A 116 2.18 9.51 -3.76
C PRO A 116 3.31 9.08 -4.71
N LYS A 117 4.20 8.17 -4.27
CA LYS A 117 5.28 7.64 -5.11
C LYS A 117 4.74 6.77 -6.24
N ARG A 118 3.74 5.93 -5.96
CA ARG A 118 3.05 5.12 -6.99
C ARG A 118 2.32 6.00 -7.99
N ALA A 119 1.64 7.05 -7.53
CA ALA A 119 0.98 8.01 -8.40
C ALA A 119 1.98 8.76 -9.29
N ALA A 120 3.10 9.23 -8.73
CA ALA A 120 4.17 9.88 -9.48
C ALA A 120 4.84 8.93 -10.50
N LEU A 121 5.08 7.68 -10.11
CA LEU A 121 5.61 6.65 -11.01
C LEU A 121 4.67 6.44 -12.20
N LYS A 122 3.37 6.24 -11.94
CA LYS A 122 2.39 6.06 -13.01
C LYS A 122 2.36 7.25 -13.97
N ALA A 123 2.36 8.48 -13.45
CA ALA A 123 2.39 9.68 -14.29
C ALA A 123 3.65 9.75 -15.18
N ALA A 124 4.81 9.39 -14.63
CA ALA A 124 6.06 9.36 -15.38
C ALA A 124 6.10 8.23 -16.43
N GLU A 125 5.52 7.07 -16.13
CA GLU A 125 5.38 5.96 -17.09
C GLU A 125 4.46 6.35 -18.25
N ASP A 126 3.32 6.98 -17.96
CA ASP A 126 2.38 7.48 -18.98
C ASP A 126 3.07 8.55 -19.87
N GLU A 127 3.85 9.47 -19.29
CA GLU A 127 4.63 10.48 -20.04
C GLU A 127 5.75 9.86 -20.91
N LEU A 128 6.41 8.83 -20.39
CA LEU A 128 7.44 8.10 -21.11
C LEU A 128 6.87 7.39 -22.34
N GLU A 129 5.71 6.74 -22.20
CA GLU A 129 5.03 6.06 -23.30
C GLU A 129 4.65 7.05 -24.42
N ASP A 130 4.09 8.21 -24.05
CA ASP A 130 3.77 9.29 -24.98
C ASP A 130 5.02 9.79 -25.71
N THR A 131 6.12 9.99 -24.98
CA THR A 131 7.38 10.48 -25.53
C THR A 131 8.01 9.47 -26.49
N MET A 132 8.00 8.19 -26.13
CA MET A 132 8.49 7.11 -26.98
C MET A 132 7.67 6.99 -28.27
N THR A 133 6.36 7.18 -28.18
CA THR A 133 5.47 7.21 -29.35
C THR A 133 5.81 8.37 -30.28
N ARG A 134 5.98 9.58 -29.74
CA ARG A 134 6.39 10.75 -30.54
C ARG A 134 7.77 10.57 -31.17
N LEU A 135 8.73 9.99 -30.43
CA LEU A 135 10.07 9.69 -30.94
C LEU A 135 10.02 8.69 -32.10
N ALA A 136 9.22 7.63 -31.99
CA ALA A 136 9.05 6.64 -33.05
C ALA A 136 8.48 7.29 -34.33
N GLN A 137 7.48 8.15 -34.19
CA GLN A 137 6.92 8.91 -35.32
C GLN A 137 7.94 9.86 -35.95
N ALA A 138 8.72 10.58 -35.14
CA ALA A 138 9.76 11.49 -35.65
C ALA A 138 10.85 10.72 -36.40
N ARG A 139 11.30 9.58 -35.87
CA ARG A 139 12.27 8.70 -36.55
C ARG A 139 11.73 8.15 -37.87
N ALA A 140 10.47 7.72 -37.91
CA ALA A 140 9.85 7.26 -39.15
C ALA A 140 9.77 8.37 -40.23
N LYS A 141 9.43 9.61 -39.83
CA LYS A 141 9.44 10.77 -40.74
C LYS A 141 10.84 11.08 -41.25
N LEU A 142 11.85 11.06 -40.37
CA LEU A 142 13.24 11.31 -40.74
C LEU A 142 13.73 10.26 -41.76
N GLN A 143 13.45 8.98 -41.52
CA GLN A 143 13.80 7.89 -42.41
C GLN A 143 13.19 8.09 -43.80
N ALA A 144 11.89 8.41 -43.88
CA ALA A 144 11.21 8.66 -45.14
C ALA A 144 11.78 9.87 -45.91
N VAL A 145 12.24 10.91 -45.22
CA VAL A 145 12.90 12.07 -45.85
C VAL A 145 14.29 11.69 -46.36
N ALA A 146 15.07 10.95 -45.57
CA ALA A 146 16.39 10.49 -45.98
C ALA A 146 16.32 9.61 -47.24
N GLU A 147 15.34 8.70 -47.32
CA GLU A 147 15.09 7.86 -48.49
C GLU A 147 14.73 8.69 -49.73
N LYS A 148 13.91 9.74 -49.57
CA LYS A 148 13.58 10.66 -50.66
C LYS A 148 14.78 11.46 -51.15
N ILE A 149 15.63 11.94 -50.23
CA ILE A 149 16.87 12.65 -50.59
C ILE A 149 17.78 11.73 -51.40
N ALA A 150 18.02 10.51 -50.92
CA ALA A 150 18.86 9.54 -51.63
C ALA A 150 18.31 9.21 -53.04
N ALA A 151 16.99 9.10 -53.18
CA ALA A 151 16.35 8.88 -54.48
C ALA A 151 16.53 10.07 -55.43
N LEU A 152 16.34 11.30 -54.93
CA LEU A 152 16.51 12.53 -55.71
C LEU A 152 17.98 12.75 -56.12
N GLU A 153 18.92 12.49 -55.23
CA GLU A 153 20.35 12.55 -55.53
C GLU A 153 20.74 11.57 -56.64
N ARG A 154 20.20 10.34 -56.59
CA ARG A 154 20.40 9.35 -57.66
C ARG A 154 19.82 9.82 -58.99
N GLN A 155 18.58 10.30 -59.01
CA GLN A 155 17.95 10.82 -60.23
C GLN A 155 18.70 12.02 -60.82
N PHE A 156 19.19 12.92 -59.96
CA PHE A 156 19.98 14.07 -60.37
C PHE A 156 21.31 13.65 -61.00
N ALA A 157 22.01 12.69 -60.39
CA ALA A 157 23.26 12.15 -60.94
C ALA A 157 23.04 11.48 -62.30
N GLU A 158 22.00 10.64 -62.44
CA GLU A 158 21.63 9.98 -63.71
C GLU A 158 21.28 11.00 -64.81
N ALA A 159 20.49 12.03 -64.48
CA ALA A 159 20.12 13.09 -65.42
C ALA A 159 21.32 13.94 -65.86
N THR A 160 22.23 14.26 -64.92
CA THR A 160 23.44 15.04 -65.21
C THR A 160 24.39 14.25 -66.12
N ALA A 161 24.63 12.96 -65.82
CA ALA A 161 25.44 12.09 -66.65
C ALA A 161 24.88 11.99 -68.09
N LYS A 162 23.56 11.84 -68.22
CA LYS A 162 22.89 11.81 -69.54
C LYS A 162 23.04 13.12 -70.31
N LYS A 163 22.89 14.27 -69.62
CA LYS A 163 23.09 15.60 -70.22
C LYS A 163 24.52 15.76 -70.75
N GLU A 164 25.52 15.38 -69.96
CA GLU A 164 26.93 15.46 -70.38
C GLU A 164 27.25 14.54 -71.56
N GLN A 165 26.63 13.36 -71.61
CA GLN A 165 26.81 12.40 -72.70
C GLN A 165 26.24 12.93 -74.02
N LEU A 166 25.06 13.57 -73.98
CA LEU A 166 24.44 14.22 -75.13
C LEU A 166 25.20 15.46 -75.60
N ALA A 167 25.81 16.22 -74.68
CA ALA A 167 26.60 17.41 -75.03
C ALA A 167 27.95 17.10 -75.70
N LYS A 168 28.40 15.84 -75.70
CA LYS A 168 29.64 15.38 -76.33
C LYS A 168 29.42 14.70 -77.69
N GLN A 169 28.18 14.53 -78.12
CA GLN A 169 27.80 14.05 -79.46
C GLN A 169 27.57 15.24 -80.39
#